data_AF-A0A2E9VFT5-F1
#
_entry.id   AF-A0A2E9VFT5-F1
#
_cell.length_a   1.000
_cell.length_b   1.000
_cell.length_c   1.000
_cell.angle_alpha   90.00
_cell.angle_beta   90.00
_cell.angle_gamma   90.00
#
_symmetry.space_group_name_H-M   'P 1'
#
loop_
_entity.id
_entity.type
_entity.pdbx_description
1 polymer ?
#
loop_
_entity_poly.entity_id
_entity_poly.type
_entity_poly.pdbx_seq_one_letter_code
_entity_poly.pdbx_strand_id
1 'polypeptide(L)'
;MQLLRSLKNKIFLKGLSLWVVATFSYFLFIQKGLNVSPIAEDGLTSLLTIYMPVLVLAVFLLLYLTRKREAVNWIELYSVKKSSAKKEAWLTVVYLLVTQLILGLGFNMGLHFPGTDVYSTGSHSQADVWVWAITYTIIYTVLPLIWLRRRGFSLKKLFGSFKWIRDLWIIIAYWTIDFFGPILVGSADFFGGISTSQYAQGVPLGILVNSLGAGLPVVVMMHMIFIPRVAVLIDNKLTVILLGGLFYSIFSLFDQGTDYSTLSTGLTSFTYIVMTQTLVGMGKATFTVVTGNPFVHFITLHVISARVPFDTRMYIEIFRLK
;
A
#
# COMPACT_ATOMS: atom_id res chain seq x y z
N MET A 1 4.57 3.36 26.50
CA MET A 1 5.46 2.19 26.71
C MET A 1 6.02 1.57 25.41
N GLN A 2 5.21 1.34 24.36
CA GLN A 2 5.71 0.81 23.07
C GLN A 2 6.68 1.76 22.34
N LEU A 3 6.44 3.07 22.35
CA LEU A 3 7.34 4.06 21.71
C LEU A 3 8.74 4.03 22.34
N LEU A 4 8.82 4.08 23.67
CA LEU A 4 10.06 3.97 24.45
C LEU A 4 10.81 2.65 24.20
N ARG A 5 10.10 1.52 24.05
CA ARG A 5 10.72 0.24 23.67
C ARG A 5 11.25 0.27 22.23
N SER A 6 10.58 1.00 21.33
CA SER A 6 11.00 1.13 19.92
C SER A 6 12.26 1.96 19.78
N LEU A 7 12.41 3.03 20.56
CA LEU A 7 13.62 3.86 20.58
C LEU A 7 14.88 3.10 21.06
N LYS A 8 14.72 1.98 21.77
CA LYS A 8 15.81 1.07 22.15
C LYS A 8 16.04 -0.06 21.14
N ASN A 9 15.16 -0.23 20.15
CA ASN A 9 15.26 -1.30 19.15
C ASN A 9 16.17 -0.86 17.99
N LYS A 10 17.34 -1.51 17.85
CA LYS A 10 18.30 -1.22 16.78
C LYS A 10 17.72 -1.39 15.38
N ILE A 11 16.80 -2.33 15.16
CA ILE A 11 16.16 -2.55 13.86
C ILE A 11 15.21 -1.39 13.54
N PHE A 12 14.43 -0.95 14.53
CA PHE A 12 13.57 0.21 14.39
C PHE A 12 14.37 1.46 14.03
N LEU A 13 15.44 1.74 14.78
CA LEU A 13 16.29 2.91 14.52
C LEU A 13 16.91 2.87 13.11
N LYS A 14 17.39 1.70 12.65
CA LYS A 14 17.92 1.57 11.27
C LYS A 14 16.86 1.83 10.21
N GLY A 15 15.66 1.26 10.37
CA GLY A 15 14.54 1.51 9.45
C GLY A 15 14.12 2.98 9.46
N LEU A 16 14.09 3.60 10.63
CA LEU A 16 13.72 5.01 10.78
C LEU A 16 14.79 5.92 10.16
N SER A 17 16.07 5.62 10.39
CA SER A 17 17.18 6.33 9.76
C SER A 17 17.12 6.24 8.24
N LEU A 18 16.79 5.09 7.66
CA LEU A 18 16.62 4.96 6.21
C LEU A 18 15.53 5.92 5.70
N TRP A 19 14.38 5.95 6.36
CA TRP A 19 13.30 6.86 5.99
C TRP A 19 13.70 8.33 6.17
N VAL A 20 14.29 8.70 7.31
CA VAL A 20 14.76 10.08 7.58
C VAL A 20 15.80 10.53 6.55
N VAL A 21 16.75 9.67 6.21
CA VAL A 21 17.79 9.98 5.20
C VAL A 21 17.14 10.19 3.83
N ALA A 22 16.19 9.35 3.43
CA ALA A 22 15.47 9.54 2.16
C ALA A 22 14.68 10.85 2.13
N THR A 23 13.92 11.14 3.19
CA THR A 23 13.15 12.39 3.35
C THR A 23 14.05 13.62 3.29
N PHE A 24 15.17 13.62 4.04
CA PHE A 24 16.09 14.75 4.03
C PHE A 24 16.80 14.90 2.68
N SER A 25 17.18 13.78 2.06
CA SER A 25 17.80 13.77 0.73
C SER A 25 16.86 14.36 -0.33
N TYR A 26 15.57 14.01 -0.30
CA TYR A 26 14.57 14.59 -1.18
C TYR A 26 14.56 16.13 -1.08
N PHE A 27 14.40 16.68 0.13
CA PHE A 27 14.37 18.14 0.30
C PHE A 27 15.70 18.82 -0.04
N LEU A 28 16.84 18.17 0.23
CA LEU A 28 18.14 18.66 -0.20
C LEU A 28 18.27 18.70 -1.72
N PHE A 29 17.74 17.71 -2.43
CA PHE A 29 17.75 17.66 -3.90
C PHE A 29 16.91 18.80 -4.48
N ILE A 30 15.70 19.02 -3.94
CA ILE A 30 14.86 20.16 -4.33
C ILE A 30 15.57 21.49 -4.06
N GLN A 31 16.17 21.66 -2.88
CA GLN A 31 16.90 22.88 -2.52
C GLN A 31 18.08 23.15 -3.48
N LYS A 32 18.73 22.09 -3.98
CA LYS A 32 19.83 22.20 -4.96
C LYS A 32 19.36 22.40 -6.40
N GLY A 33 18.06 22.50 -6.65
CA GLY A 33 17.50 22.72 -7.98
C GLY A 33 17.56 21.49 -8.89
N LEU A 34 17.55 20.27 -8.32
CA LEU A 34 17.38 19.05 -9.13
C LEU A 34 15.98 19.04 -9.75
N ASN A 35 15.90 18.51 -10.98
CA ASN A 35 14.64 18.27 -11.66
C ASN A 35 13.75 17.32 -10.84
N VAL A 36 12.46 17.63 -10.82
CA VAL A 36 11.45 16.93 -10.03
C VAL A 36 10.59 16.11 -10.98
N SER A 37 10.34 14.85 -10.64
CA SER A 37 9.36 14.02 -11.35
C SER A 37 7.94 14.49 -11.07
N PRO A 38 6.97 14.30 -11.98
CA PRO A 38 5.59 14.76 -11.80
C PRO A 38 4.96 14.37 -10.46
N ILE A 39 5.20 13.14 -9.99
CA ILE A 39 4.65 12.67 -8.71
C ILE A 39 5.16 13.46 -7.49
N ALA A 40 6.27 14.18 -7.64
CA ALA A 40 7.03 14.77 -6.55
C ALA A 40 7.01 16.31 -6.52
N GLU A 41 6.22 16.97 -7.38
CA GLU A 41 6.21 18.44 -7.51
C GLU A 41 5.83 19.16 -6.19
N ASP A 42 4.88 18.62 -5.43
CA ASP A 42 4.36 19.23 -4.18
C ASP A 42 4.80 18.49 -2.90
N GLY A 43 5.95 17.83 -2.90
CA GLY A 43 6.23 16.81 -1.89
C GLY A 43 6.27 17.28 -0.43
N LEU A 44 6.58 18.56 -0.14
CA LEU A 44 6.44 19.11 1.22
C LEU A 44 4.96 19.19 1.64
N THR A 45 4.14 19.78 0.78
CA THR A 45 2.70 19.93 1.00
C THR A 45 2.07 18.54 1.18
N SER A 46 2.32 17.61 0.26
CA SER A 46 1.81 16.24 0.33
C SER A 46 2.26 15.52 1.61
N LEU A 47 3.53 15.70 2.02
CA LEU A 47 4.02 15.12 3.29
C LEU A 47 3.22 15.63 4.48
N LEU A 48 3.00 16.94 4.59
CA LEU A 48 2.36 17.56 5.75
C LEU A 48 0.85 17.36 5.78
N THR A 49 0.17 17.40 4.62
CA THR A 49 -1.29 17.42 4.55
C THR A 49 -1.90 16.04 4.27
N ILE A 50 -1.13 15.11 3.70
CA ILE A 50 -1.61 13.77 3.34
C ILE A 50 -0.90 12.70 4.17
N TYR A 51 0.43 12.59 4.06
CA TYR A 51 1.15 11.42 4.55
C TYR A 51 1.40 11.43 6.07
N MET A 52 1.68 12.59 6.68
CA MET A 52 1.80 12.72 8.13
C MET A 52 0.46 12.48 8.85
N PRO A 53 -0.69 12.99 8.37
CA PRO A 53 -2.00 12.60 8.88
C PRO A 53 -2.26 11.09 8.77
N VAL A 54 -1.88 10.44 7.68
CA VAL A 54 -1.96 8.96 7.57
C VAL A 54 -1.13 8.29 8.68
N LEU A 55 0.09 8.74 8.94
CA LEU A 55 0.89 8.21 10.05
C LEU A 55 0.17 8.36 11.41
N VAL A 56 -0.37 9.55 11.69
CA VAL A 56 -1.04 9.81 12.98
C VAL A 56 -2.32 8.99 13.12
N LEU A 57 -3.19 9.01 12.12
CA LEU A 57 -4.53 8.42 12.15
C LEU A 57 -4.50 6.91 11.89
N ALA A 58 -3.74 6.44 10.90
CA ALA A 58 -3.70 5.02 10.56
C ALA A 58 -2.77 4.24 11.48
N VAL A 59 -1.65 4.83 11.94
CA VAL A 59 -0.68 4.10 12.76
C VAL A 59 -0.94 4.32 14.24
N PHE A 60 -0.80 5.56 14.73
CA PHE A 60 -0.81 5.81 16.17
C PHE A 60 -2.21 5.67 16.78
N LEU A 61 -3.23 6.22 16.12
CA LEU A 61 -4.61 6.09 16.61
C LEU A 61 -5.07 4.62 16.58
N LEU A 62 -4.83 3.85 15.51
CA LEU A 62 -5.20 2.42 15.50
C LEU A 62 -4.42 1.62 16.56
N LEU A 63 -3.12 1.85 16.73
CA LEU A 63 -2.35 1.21 17.81
C LEU A 63 -2.92 1.54 19.19
N TYR A 64 -3.35 2.79 19.39
CA TYR A 64 -3.97 3.21 20.63
C TYR A 64 -5.34 2.55 20.84
N LEU A 65 -6.25 2.61 19.87
CA LEU A 65 -7.59 2.03 19.94
C LEU A 65 -7.55 0.50 20.11
N THR A 66 -6.54 -0.15 19.54
CA THR A 66 -6.37 -1.61 19.59
C THR A 66 -5.41 -2.10 20.67
N ARG A 67 -4.94 -1.23 21.57
CA ARG A 67 -3.96 -1.59 22.62
C ARG A 67 -4.38 -2.73 23.55
N LYS A 68 -5.69 -2.95 23.69
CA LYS A 68 -6.28 -4.04 24.49
C LYS A 68 -6.64 -5.29 23.67
N ARG A 69 -6.26 -5.36 22.39
CA ARG A 69 -6.43 -6.57 21.58
C ARG A 69 -5.37 -7.61 21.95
N GLU A 70 -5.79 -8.87 21.91
CA GLU A 70 -4.90 -10.02 22.04
C GLU A 70 -3.81 -9.97 20.96
N ALA A 71 -2.65 -10.52 21.28
CA ALA A 71 -1.59 -10.69 20.31
C ALA A 71 -2.02 -11.71 19.24
N VAL A 72 -1.66 -11.45 17.98
CA VAL A 72 -1.95 -12.33 16.87
C VAL A 72 -1.01 -13.55 16.95
N ASN A 73 -1.57 -14.76 16.91
CA ASN A 73 -0.78 -15.99 16.77
C ASN A 73 -0.34 -16.19 15.32
N TRP A 74 0.71 -15.47 14.91
CA TRP A 74 1.23 -15.49 13.54
C TRP A 74 1.66 -16.88 13.06
N ILE A 75 2.21 -17.70 13.95
CA ILE A 75 2.69 -19.06 13.63
C ILE A 75 1.51 -19.93 13.18
N GLU A 76 0.44 -19.94 13.97
CA GLU A 76 -0.73 -20.78 13.68
C GLU A 76 -1.54 -20.23 12.51
N LEU A 77 -1.84 -18.93 12.54
CA LEU A 77 -2.75 -18.30 11.57
C LEU A 77 -2.16 -18.31 10.14
N TYR A 78 -0.85 -18.09 10.02
CA TYR A 78 -0.16 -18.01 8.72
C TYR A 78 0.75 -19.20 8.43
N SER A 79 0.75 -20.22 9.29
CA SER A 79 1.60 -21.42 9.16
C SER A 79 3.11 -21.07 9.05
N VAL A 80 3.55 -20.08 9.83
CA VAL A 80 4.93 -19.59 9.78
C VAL A 80 5.85 -20.48 10.62
N LYS A 81 6.90 -21.00 10.00
CA LYS A 81 8.00 -21.68 10.72
C LYS A 81 9.04 -20.64 11.16
N LYS A 82 9.19 -20.44 12.47
CA LYS A 82 10.13 -19.44 13.02
C LYS A 82 11.58 -19.65 12.55
N SER A 83 12.00 -20.90 12.35
CA SER A 83 13.34 -21.26 11.86
C SER A 83 13.62 -20.78 10.43
N SER A 84 12.62 -20.75 9.54
CA SER A 84 12.77 -20.27 8.16
C SER A 84 12.28 -18.84 7.94
N ALA A 85 11.59 -18.24 8.92
CA ALA A 85 10.93 -16.93 8.78
C ALA A 85 11.86 -15.82 8.28
N LYS A 86 13.10 -15.75 8.77
CA LYS A 86 14.07 -14.72 8.33
C LYS A 86 14.44 -14.90 6.85
N LYS A 87 14.71 -16.14 6.43
CA LYS A 87 15.05 -16.46 5.04
C LYS A 87 13.86 -16.18 4.12
N GLU A 88 12.66 -16.56 4.54
CA GLU A 88 11.43 -16.32 3.78
C GLU A 88 11.14 -14.83 3.63
N ALA A 89 11.25 -14.03 4.70
CA ALA A 89 11.06 -12.58 4.63
C ALA A 89 12.02 -11.91 3.64
N TRP A 90 13.30 -12.27 3.66
CA TRP A 90 14.29 -11.75 2.70
C TRP A 90 14.02 -12.22 1.28
N LEU A 91 13.62 -13.48 1.09
CA LEU A 91 13.25 -14.00 -0.23
C LEU A 91 12.05 -13.23 -0.80
N THR A 92 11.09 -12.84 0.03
CA THR A 92 9.97 -12.00 -0.40
C THR A 92 10.42 -10.60 -0.82
N VAL A 93 11.35 -9.97 -0.08
CA VAL A 93 11.95 -8.68 -0.46
C VAL A 93 12.66 -8.77 -1.80
N VAL A 94 13.53 -9.78 -1.97
CA VAL A 94 14.28 -9.98 -3.22
C VAL A 94 13.35 -10.30 -4.38
N TYR A 95 12.35 -11.17 -4.16
CA TYR A 95 11.34 -11.49 -5.17
C TYR A 95 10.64 -10.23 -5.65
N LEU A 96 10.14 -9.40 -4.72
CA LEU A 96 9.46 -8.15 -5.05
C LEU A 96 10.38 -7.19 -5.79
N LEU A 97 11.60 -6.97 -5.30
CA LEU A 97 12.53 -6.04 -5.94
C LEU A 97 12.89 -6.48 -7.37
N VAL A 98 13.23 -7.76 -7.57
CA VAL A 98 13.59 -8.28 -8.90
C VAL A 98 12.41 -8.20 -9.86
N THR A 99 11.22 -8.58 -9.41
CA THR A 99 10.02 -8.51 -10.26
C THR A 99 9.61 -7.07 -10.55
N GLN A 100 9.77 -6.13 -9.61
CA GLN A 100 9.56 -4.70 -9.87
C GLN A 100 10.61 -4.12 -10.81
N LEU A 101 11.87 -4.56 -10.75
CA LEU A 101 12.87 -4.17 -11.75
C LEU A 101 12.49 -4.70 -13.15
N ILE A 102 12.00 -5.93 -13.25
CA ILE A 102 11.58 -6.48 -14.55
C ILE A 102 10.34 -5.74 -15.06
N LEU A 103 9.27 -5.66 -14.26
CA LEU A 103 7.99 -5.09 -14.67
C LEU A 103 8.02 -3.57 -14.78
N GLY A 104 8.57 -2.89 -13.76
CA GLY A 104 8.63 -1.44 -13.70
C GLY A 104 9.67 -0.87 -14.65
N LEU A 105 10.94 -1.24 -14.50
CA LEU A 105 12.00 -0.71 -15.37
C LEU A 105 11.94 -1.26 -16.80
N GLY A 106 11.60 -2.55 -16.95
CA GLY A 106 11.59 -3.21 -18.27
C GLY A 106 10.29 -3.05 -19.06
N PHE A 107 9.13 -2.99 -18.40
CA PHE A 107 7.81 -2.94 -19.05
C PHE A 107 6.98 -1.70 -18.67
N ASN A 108 7.52 -0.77 -17.89
CA ASN A 108 6.82 0.43 -17.41
C ASN A 108 5.52 0.12 -16.63
N MET A 109 5.53 -0.97 -15.84
CA MET A 109 4.36 -1.41 -15.07
C MET A 109 4.59 -1.24 -13.56
N GLY A 110 4.03 -0.17 -12.99
CA GLY A 110 3.98 0.09 -11.54
C GLY A 110 2.89 -0.67 -10.78
N LEU A 111 2.96 -0.62 -9.45
CA LEU A 111 1.95 -1.23 -8.59
C LEU A 111 0.57 -0.65 -8.87
N HIS A 112 0.48 0.67 -9.03
CA HIS A 112 -0.77 1.33 -9.37
C HIS A 112 -0.87 1.54 -10.88
N PHE A 113 -2.00 1.15 -11.46
CA PHE A 113 -2.40 1.68 -12.75
C PHE A 113 -2.53 3.21 -12.62
N PRO A 114 -2.24 4.00 -13.68
CA PRO A 114 -2.35 5.46 -13.61
C PRO A 114 -3.67 5.87 -12.95
N GLY A 115 -3.60 6.75 -11.95
CA GLY A 115 -4.79 7.37 -11.35
C GLY A 115 -5.14 8.66 -12.08
N THR A 116 -6.26 9.29 -11.73
CA THR A 116 -6.72 10.55 -12.37
C THR A 116 -5.69 11.68 -12.37
N ASP A 117 -4.80 11.71 -11.38
CA ASP A 117 -3.79 12.76 -11.24
C ASP A 117 -2.65 12.67 -12.26
N VAL A 118 -2.45 11.50 -12.85
CA VAL A 118 -1.39 11.22 -13.84
C VAL A 118 -1.97 10.77 -15.18
N TYR A 119 -3.22 10.30 -15.19
CA TYR A 119 -3.92 9.85 -16.36
C TYR A 119 -4.21 11.01 -17.32
N SER A 120 -3.88 10.82 -18.59
CA SER A 120 -4.31 11.69 -19.67
C SER A 120 -5.39 11.01 -20.51
N THR A 121 -6.46 11.71 -20.87
CA THR A 121 -7.54 11.16 -21.71
C THR A 121 -7.00 10.51 -22.99
N GLY A 122 -7.39 9.27 -23.26
CA GLY A 122 -6.94 8.48 -24.40
C GLY A 122 -5.52 7.88 -24.30
N SER A 123 -4.81 8.07 -23.18
CA SER A 123 -3.45 7.53 -23.01
C SER A 123 -3.37 6.01 -22.84
N HIS A 124 -4.47 5.36 -22.46
CA HIS A 124 -4.53 3.92 -22.21
C HIS A 124 -5.75 3.27 -22.85
N SER A 125 -5.55 2.02 -23.29
CA SER A 125 -6.59 1.14 -23.80
C SER A 125 -7.08 0.15 -22.74
N GLN A 126 -8.20 -0.52 -23.02
CA GLN A 126 -8.69 -1.61 -22.18
C GLN A 126 -7.68 -2.76 -22.09
N ALA A 127 -6.90 -2.99 -23.15
CA ALA A 127 -5.87 -4.03 -23.17
C ALA A 127 -4.76 -3.72 -22.15
N ASP A 128 -4.35 -2.46 -22.03
CA ASP A 128 -3.32 -2.04 -21.07
C ASP A 128 -3.76 -2.31 -19.64
N VAL A 129 -5.02 -2.00 -19.31
CA VAL A 129 -5.62 -2.28 -18.00
C VAL A 129 -5.58 -3.78 -17.68
N TRP A 130 -6.05 -4.63 -18.61
CA TRP A 130 -6.11 -6.07 -18.37
C TRP A 130 -4.74 -6.73 -18.33
N VAL A 131 -3.81 -6.31 -19.21
CA VAL A 131 -2.43 -6.80 -19.19
C VAL A 131 -1.79 -6.48 -17.84
N TRP A 132 -1.91 -5.25 -17.36
CA TRP A 132 -1.42 -4.86 -16.03
C TRP A 132 -2.07 -5.71 -14.92
N ALA A 133 -3.41 -5.74 -14.86
CA ALA A 133 -4.14 -6.41 -13.78
C ALA A 133 -3.85 -7.91 -13.71
N ILE A 134 -3.83 -8.59 -14.87
CA ILE A 134 -3.55 -10.03 -14.98
C ILE A 134 -2.09 -10.31 -14.60
N THR A 135 -1.14 -9.53 -15.12
CA THR A 135 0.28 -9.71 -14.84
C THR A 135 0.58 -9.58 -13.35
N TYR A 136 0.09 -8.52 -12.72
CA TYR A 136 0.24 -8.31 -11.27
C TYR A 136 -0.48 -9.38 -10.45
N THR A 137 -1.68 -9.80 -10.86
CA THR A 137 -2.40 -10.90 -10.19
C THR A 137 -1.57 -12.18 -10.23
N ILE A 138 -1.03 -12.56 -11.38
CA ILE A 138 -0.26 -13.80 -11.52
C ILE A 138 1.00 -13.73 -10.66
N ILE A 139 1.79 -12.67 -10.82
CA ILE A 139 3.11 -12.54 -10.21
C ILE A 139 3.02 -12.36 -8.70
N TYR A 140 2.12 -11.50 -8.21
CA TYR A 140 2.10 -11.14 -6.79
C TYR A 140 0.97 -11.77 -5.98
N THR A 141 -0.03 -12.38 -6.63
CA THR A 141 -1.15 -13.04 -5.93
C THR A 141 -1.11 -14.55 -6.13
N VAL A 142 -1.19 -15.04 -7.37
CA VAL A 142 -1.36 -16.48 -7.67
C VAL A 142 -0.11 -17.27 -7.32
N LEU A 143 1.06 -16.91 -7.87
CA LEU A 143 2.30 -17.64 -7.60
C LEU A 143 2.65 -17.64 -6.09
N PRO A 144 2.57 -16.51 -5.36
CA PRO A 144 2.88 -16.49 -3.93
C PRO A 144 1.83 -17.22 -3.08
N LEU A 145 0.54 -17.21 -3.47
CA LEU A 145 -0.48 -18.03 -2.80
C LEU A 145 -0.27 -19.53 -3.00
N ILE A 146 0.14 -19.97 -4.19
CA ILE A 146 0.51 -21.38 -4.43
C ILE A 146 1.68 -21.77 -3.51
N TRP A 147 2.69 -20.91 -3.42
CA TRP A 147 3.81 -21.11 -2.51
C TRP A 147 3.37 -21.18 -1.03
N LEU A 148 2.48 -20.28 -0.59
CA LEU A 148 1.91 -20.28 0.76
C LEU A 148 1.12 -21.56 1.06
N ARG A 149 0.27 -22.01 0.14
CA ARG A 149 -0.50 -23.24 0.31
C ARG A 149 0.40 -24.46 0.51
N ARG A 150 1.50 -24.55 -0.24
CA ARG A 150 2.52 -25.62 -0.06
C ARG A 150 3.19 -25.59 1.32
N ARG A 151 3.09 -24.49 2.06
CA ARG A 151 3.59 -24.34 3.44
C ARG A 151 2.53 -24.63 4.52
N GLY A 152 1.32 -25.01 4.13
CA GLY A 152 0.21 -25.33 5.04
C GLY A 152 -0.75 -24.16 5.31
N PHE A 153 -0.56 -23.00 4.67
CA PHE A 153 -1.46 -21.86 4.81
C PHE A 153 -2.89 -22.21 4.35
N SER A 154 -3.88 -21.74 5.10
CA SER A 154 -5.30 -21.96 4.81
C SER A 154 -6.06 -20.63 4.80
N LEU A 155 -6.63 -20.30 3.64
CA LEU A 155 -7.54 -19.15 3.52
C LEU A 155 -8.76 -19.31 4.41
N LYS A 156 -9.29 -20.53 4.58
CA LYS A 156 -10.44 -20.79 5.47
C LYS A 156 -10.12 -20.41 6.91
N LYS A 157 -8.93 -20.74 7.41
CA LYS A 157 -8.48 -20.32 8.74
C LYS A 157 -8.35 -18.79 8.83
N LEU A 158 -7.81 -18.16 7.79
CA LEU A 158 -7.68 -16.71 7.75
C LEU A 158 -9.05 -16.01 7.78
N PHE A 159 -10.01 -16.42 6.96
CA PHE A 159 -11.36 -15.87 6.99
C PHE A 159 -12.06 -16.13 8.34
N GLY A 160 -11.83 -17.29 8.96
CA GLY A 160 -12.32 -17.61 10.31
C GLY A 160 -11.74 -16.73 11.42
N SER A 161 -10.64 -16.02 11.19
CA SER A 161 -10.03 -15.12 12.19
C SER A 161 -10.72 -13.75 12.30
N PHE A 162 -11.68 -13.46 11.43
CA PHE A 162 -12.35 -12.16 11.37
C PHE A 162 -13.19 -11.92 12.63
N LYS A 163 -12.86 -10.89 13.42
CA LYS A 163 -13.61 -10.52 14.63
C LYS A 163 -14.64 -9.45 14.24
N TRP A 164 -15.66 -9.87 13.49
CA TRP A 164 -16.64 -9.04 12.77
C TRP A 164 -17.04 -7.75 13.48
N ILE A 165 -17.55 -7.80 14.71
CA ILE A 165 -18.02 -6.59 15.42
C ILE A 165 -16.86 -5.59 15.62
N ARG A 166 -15.72 -6.05 16.10
CA ARG A 166 -14.59 -5.17 16.45
C ARG A 166 -13.84 -4.69 15.23
N ASP A 167 -13.79 -5.50 14.18
CA ASP A 167 -13.12 -5.15 12.92
C ASP A 167 -14.00 -4.21 12.08
N LEU A 168 -15.33 -4.38 12.12
CA LEU A 168 -16.27 -3.49 11.45
C LEU A 168 -16.19 -2.06 11.99
N TRP A 169 -16.01 -1.86 13.30
CA TRP A 169 -15.79 -0.52 13.85
C TRP A 169 -14.53 0.16 13.32
N ILE A 170 -13.46 -0.61 13.08
CA ILE A 170 -12.23 -0.08 12.47
C ILE A 170 -12.51 0.34 11.02
N ILE A 171 -13.21 -0.52 10.27
CA ILE A 171 -13.61 -0.27 8.88
C ILE A 171 -14.45 1.01 8.80
N ILE A 172 -15.51 1.11 9.61
CA ILE A 172 -16.42 2.27 9.62
C ILE A 172 -15.68 3.55 10.02
N ALA A 173 -14.93 3.54 11.13
CA ALA A 173 -14.26 4.74 11.62
C ALA A 173 -13.27 5.29 10.60
N TYR A 174 -12.51 4.40 9.95
CA TYR A 174 -11.53 4.81 8.96
C TYR A 174 -12.19 5.21 7.65
N TRP A 175 -13.25 4.52 7.22
CA TRP A 175 -14.05 4.90 6.08
C TRP A 175 -14.65 6.30 6.24
N THR A 176 -15.20 6.63 7.41
CA THR A 176 -15.71 7.98 7.68
C THR A 176 -14.62 9.04 7.51
N ILE A 177 -13.41 8.79 8.01
CA ILE A 177 -12.28 9.72 7.85
C ILE A 177 -11.86 9.83 6.38
N ASP A 178 -11.73 8.70 5.69
CA ASP A 178 -11.30 8.62 4.29
C ASP A 178 -12.34 9.23 3.33
N PHE A 179 -13.64 9.10 3.65
CA PHE A 179 -14.76 9.61 2.88
C PHE A 179 -14.99 11.10 3.07
N PHE A 180 -15.07 11.56 4.32
CA PHE A 180 -15.35 12.97 4.58
C PHE A 180 -14.11 13.87 4.47
N GLY A 181 -12.89 13.33 4.65
CA GLY A 181 -11.65 14.10 4.53
C GLY A 181 -11.52 14.87 3.20
N PRO A 182 -11.55 14.20 2.03
CA PRO A 182 -11.47 14.85 0.73
C PRO A 182 -12.63 15.83 0.45
N ILE A 183 -13.84 15.52 0.94
CA ILE A 183 -15.02 16.38 0.78
C ILE A 183 -14.84 17.69 1.57
N LEU A 184 -14.34 17.62 2.80
CA LEU A 184 -14.15 18.78 3.68
C LEU A 184 -13.00 19.69 3.23
N VAL A 185 -12.02 19.16 2.50
CA VAL A 185 -10.86 19.91 1.98
C VAL A 185 -11.13 20.47 0.57
N GLY A 186 -12.30 20.18 -0.02
CA GLY A 186 -12.71 20.71 -1.33
C GLY A 186 -11.90 20.12 -2.51
N SER A 187 -11.16 19.04 -2.29
CA SER A 187 -10.25 18.44 -3.27
C SER A 187 -10.92 17.41 -4.18
N ALA A 188 -12.26 17.33 -4.15
CA ALA A 188 -12.99 16.25 -4.78
C ALA A 188 -14.10 16.78 -5.69
N ASP A 189 -13.88 16.66 -6.99
CA ASP A 189 -14.96 16.73 -7.99
C ASP A 189 -15.80 15.44 -7.92
N PHE A 190 -16.37 15.17 -6.74
CA PHE A 190 -16.97 13.88 -6.33
C PHE A 190 -18.18 13.50 -7.20
N PHE A 191 -18.77 14.49 -7.88
CA PHE A 191 -19.98 14.36 -8.70
C PHE A 191 -19.88 15.07 -10.07
N GLY A 192 -18.70 15.56 -10.47
CA GLY A 192 -18.53 16.34 -11.70
C GLY A 192 -18.52 15.49 -12.97
N GLY A 193 -19.67 15.40 -13.65
CA GLY A 193 -19.72 15.03 -15.07
C GLY A 193 -19.86 13.54 -15.42
N ILE A 194 -20.23 12.67 -14.47
CA ILE A 194 -20.55 11.25 -14.73
C ILE A 194 -22.01 10.95 -14.41
N SER A 195 -22.68 10.19 -15.29
CA SER A 195 -24.09 9.79 -15.09
C SER A 195 -24.21 8.73 -13.98
N THR A 196 -25.41 8.58 -13.39
CA THR A 196 -25.68 7.50 -12.43
C THR A 196 -25.42 6.11 -13.01
N SER A 197 -25.69 5.92 -14.31
CA SER A 197 -25.43 4.65 -15.01
C SER A 197 -23.93 4.36 -15.12
N GLN A 198 -23.15 5.38 -15.49
CA GLN A 198 -21.70 5.30 -15.56
C GLN A 198 -21.09 5.02 -14.19
N TYR A 199 -21.60 5.67 -13.15
CA TYR A 199 -21.16 5.42 -11.77
C TYR A 199 -21.45 3.98 -11.33
N ALA A 200 -22.67 3.48 -11.59
CA ALA A 200 -23.10 2.13 -11.22
C ALA A 200 -22.29 1.01 -11.91
N GLN A 201 -21.76 1.27 -13.11
CA GLN A 201 -20.89 0.33 -13.84
C GLN A 201 -19.40 0.53 -13.52
N GLY A 202 -18.97 1.79 -13.45
CA GLY A 202 -17.57 2.17 -13.28
C GLY A 202 -17.01 1.85 -11.89
N VAL A 203 -17.80 2.05 -10.83
CA VAL A 203 -17.36 1.73 -9.46
C VAL A 203 -17.07 0.23 -9.29
N PRO A 204 -17.98 -0.72 -9.61
CA PRO A 204 -17.68 -2.14 -9.50
C PRO A 204 -16.50 -2.58 -10.38
N LEU A 205 -16.39 -2.03 -11.59
CA LEU A 205 -15.26 -2.33 -12.48
C LEU A 205 -13.93 -1.83 -11.89
N GLY A 206 -13.88 -0.59 -11.40
CA GLY A 206 -12.71 -0.03 -10.76
C GLY A 206 -12.30 -0.83 -9.52
N ILE A 207 -13.26 -1.20 -8.66
CA ILE A 207 -13.00 -2.09 -7.51
C ILE A 207 -12.41 -3.42 -7.99
N LEU A 208 -13.00 -4.06 -9.00
CA LEU A 208 -12.52 -5.35 -9.51
C LEU A 208 -11.09 -5.24 -10.04
N VAL A 209 -10.85 -4.29 -10.93
CA VAL A 209 -9.56 -4.11 -11.61
C VAL A 209 -8.46 -3.72 -10.60
N ASN A 210 -8.72 -2.73 -9.73
CA ASN A 210 -7.76 -2.32 -8.70
C ASN A 210 -7.54 -3.41 -7.64
N SER A 211 -8.56 -4.21 -7.34
CA SER A 211 -8.41 -5.37 -6.45
C SER A 211 -7.47 -6.41 -7.05
N LEU A 212 -7.59 -6.69 -8.34
CA LEU A 212 -6.73 -7.66 -9.03
C LEU A 212 -5.30 -7.14 -9.19
N GLY A 213 -5.14 -5.93 -9.73
CA GLY A 213 -3.83 -5.40 -10.10
C GLY A 213 -3.02 -4.80 -8.94
N ALA A 214 -3.66 -4.31 -7.87
CA ALA A 214 -2.95 -3.66 -6.75
C ALA A 214 -3.32 -4.23 -5.37
N GLY A 215 -4.61 -4.34 -5.05
CA GLY A 215 -5.07 -4.69 -3.71
C GLY A 215 -4.68 -6.10 -3.27
N LEU A 216 -5.01 -7.13 -4.06
CA LEU A 216 -4.65 -8.53 -3.79
C LEU A 216 -3.13 -8.76 -3.78
N PRO A 217 -2.33 -8.21 -4.73
CA PRO A 217 -0.88 -8.22 -4.68
C PRO A 217 -0.31 -7.79 -3.33
N VAL A 218 -0.78 -6.65 -2.80
CA VAL A 218 -0.34 -6.13 -1.50
C VAL A 218 -0.83 -7.03 -0.37
N VAL A 219 -2.11 -7.43 -0.37
CA VAL A 219 -2.67 -8.38 0.61
C VAL A 219 -1.81 -9.63 0.73
N VAL A 220 -1.42 -10.24 -0.39
CA VAL A 220 -0.66 -11.50 -0.37
C VAL A 220 0.79 -11.24 0.03
N MET A 221 1.52 -10.43 -0.74
CA MET A 221 2.96 -10.27 -0.57
C MET A 221 3.33 -9.59 0.75
N MET A 222 2.65 -8.51 1.09
CA MET A 222 2.95 -7.75 2.30
C MET A 222 2.27 -8.37 3.51
N HIS A 223 0.96 -8.64 3.43
CA HIS A 223 0.19 -8.95 4.64
C HIS A 223 0.08 -10.45 4.96
N MET A 224 0.04 -11.33 3.96
CA MET A 224 0.01 -12.78 4.19
C MET A 224 1.40 -13.41 4.20
N ILE A 225 2.36 -12.81 3.52
CA ILE A 225 3.74 -13.28 3.45
C ILE A 225 4.63 -12.51 4.41
N PHE A 226 5.02 -11.29 4.05
CA PHE A 226 6.10 -10.57 4.72
C PHE A 226 5.83 -10.27 6.21
N ILE A 227 4.72 -9.60 6.53
CA ILE A 227 4.38 -9.18 7.90
C ILE A 227 4.38 -10.35 8.89
N PRO A 228 3.70 -11.48 8.64
CA PRO A 228 3.70 -12.62 9.56
C PRO A 228 5.10 -13.16 9.86
N ARG A 229 6.02 -13.19 8.88
CA ARG A 229 7.40 -13.66 9.10
C ARG A 229 8.21 -12.67 9.92
N VAL A 230 8.05 -11.37 9.68
CA VAL A 230 8.74 -10.34 10.46
C VAL A 230 8.20 -10.30 11.89
N ALA A 231 6.89 -10.45 12.06
CA ALA A 231 6.22 -10.39 13.36
C ALA A 231 6.59 -11.54 14.31
N VAL A 232 6.91 -12.74 13.79
CA VAL A 232 7.43 -13.84 14.64
C VAL A 232 8.89 -13.66 15.06
N LEU A 233 9.63 -12.77 14.39
CA LEU A 233 11.04 -12.49 14.66
C LEU A 233 11.23 -11.27 15.56
N ILE A 234 10.29 -10.31 15.52
CA ILE A 234 10.42 -9.01 16.18
C ILE A 234 9.23 -8.77 17.12
N ASP A 235 9.51 -8.75 18.43
CA ASP A 235 8.51 -8.44 19.45
C ASP A 235 8.31 -6.92 19.64
N ASN A 236 8.01 -6.23 18.53
CA ASN A 236 7.69 -4.80 18.53
C ASN A 236 6.80 -4.45 17.34
N LYS A 237 5.52 -4.17 17.61
CA LYS A 237 4.52 -3.84 16.57
C LYS A 237 4.94 -2.67 15.69
N LEU A 238 5.45 -1.59 16.27
CA LEU A 238 5.85 -0.41 15.52
C LEU A 238 7.02 -0.68 14.56
N THR A 239 7.94 -1.56 14.95
CA THR A 239 9.05 -2.02 14.09
C THR A 239 8.53 -2.86 12.93
N VAL A 240 7.60 -3.79 13.19
CA VAL A 240 6.95 -4.59 12.13
C VAL A 240 6.18 -3.69 11.16
N ILE A 241 5.46 -2.68 11.68
CA ILE A 241 4.73 -1.69 10.89
C ILE A 241 5.68 -0.88 10.01
N LEU A 242 6.77 -0.36 10.57
CA LEU A 242 7.79 0.39 9.83
C LEU A 242 8.43 -0.45 8.72
N LEU A 243 8.80 -1.70 9.02
CA LEU A 243 9.33 -2.62 8.01
C LEU A 243 8.29 -2.95 6.93
N GLY A 244 7.01 -3.06 7.30
CA GLY A 244 5.91 -3.17 6.34
C GLY A 244 5.80 -1.94 5.43
N GLY A 245 5.96 -0.74 5.99
CA GLY A 245 6.03 0.50 5.22
C GLY A 245 7.17 0.53 4.21
N LEU A 246 8.39 0.22 4.66
CA LEU A 246 9.57 0.14 3.79
C LEU A 246 9.42 -0.96 2.73
N PHE A 247 8.75 -2.06 3.04
CA PHE A 247 8.44 -3.10 2.07
C PHE A 247 7.45 -2.59 1.01
N TYR A 248 6.44 -1.81 1.41
CA TYR A 248 5.49 -1.20 0.51
C TYR A 248 6.13 -0.15 -0.41
N SER A 249 7.12 0.62 0.06
CA SER A 249 7.83 1.55 -0.82
C SER A 249 8.58 0.85 -1.96
N ILE A 250 8.99 -0.42 -1.80
CA ILE A 250 9.59 -1.22 -2.88
C ILE A 250 8.55 -1.52 -3.96
N PHE A 251 7.32 -1.85 -3.57
CA PHE A 251 6.20 -2.07 -4.48
C PHE A 251 5.93 -0.83 -5.36
N SER A 252 6.10 0.35 -4.79
CA SER A 252 5.79 1.63 -5.42
C SER A 252 6.97 2.29 -6.15
N LEU A 253 8.13 1.63 -6.26
CA LEU A 253 9.31 2.23 -6.91
C LEU A 253 9.02 2.71 -8.33
N PHE A 254 8.16 2.00 -9.06
CA PHE A 254 7.81 2.32 -10.44
C PHE A 254 6.35 2.76 -10.57
N ASP A 255 5.77 3.31 -9.50
CA ASP A 255 4.43 3.89 -9.59
C ASP A 255 4.40 5.04 -10.60
N GLN A 256 3.23 5.26 -11.17
CA GLN A 256 3.02 6.24 -12.22
C GLN A 256 3.38 7.66 -11.73
N GLY A 257 4.01 8.43 -12.61
CA GLY A 257 4.54 9.76 -12.32
C GLY A 257 5.96 9.75 -11.73
N THR A 258 6.55 8.57 -11.45
CA THR A 258 8.00 8.45 -11.28
C THR A 258 8.71 8.57 -12.63
N ASP A 259 9.92 9.09 -12.62
CA ASP A 259 10.76 9.24 -13.82
C ASP A 259 12.21 8.89 -13.49
N TYR A 260 12.75 7.90 -14.19
CA TYR A 260 14.13 7.42 -14.06
C TYR A 260 14.99 7.72 -15.29
N SER A 261 14.53 8.60 -16.19
CA SER A 261 15.22 8.96 -17.44
C SER A 261 16.56 9.66 -17.21
N THR A 262 16.70 10.40 -16.10
CA THR A 262 17.93 11.08 -15.71
C THR A 262 18.28 10.78 -14.26
N LEU A 263 19.56 10.93 -13.90
CA LEU A 263 19.97 10.79 -12.49
C LEU A 263 19.24 11.79 -11.58
N SER A 264 19.00 13.01 -12.05
CA SER A 264 18.34 14.05 -11.26
C SER A 264 16.89 13.69 -10.95
N THR A 265 16.09 13.38 -11.98
CA THR A 265 14.67 13.01 -11.81
C THR A 265 14.52 11.66 -11.11
N GLY A 266 15.43 10.71 -11.39
CA GLY A 266 15.44 9.41 -10.72
C GLY A 266 15.72 9.49 -9.21
N LEU A 267 16.62 10.38 -8.79
CA LEU A 267 16.90 10.60 -7.37
C LEU A 267 15.71 11.24 -6.64
N THR A 268 15.03 12.23 -7.24
CA THR A 268 13.85 12.86 -6.65
C THR A 268 12.66 11.90 -6.63
N SER A 269 12.42 11.11 -7.69
CA SER A 269 11.44 10.01 -7.71
C SER A 269 11.69 8.98 -6.60
N PHE A 270 12.90 8.44 -6.51
CA PHE A 270 13.23 7.39 -5.55
C PHE A 270 13.04 7.87 -4.11
N THR A 271 13.61 9.03 -3.77
CA THR A 271 13.54 9.57 -2.41
C THR A 271 12.12 9.99 -2.05
N TYR A 272 11.34 10.52 -2.99
CA TYR A 272 9.93 10.81 -2.81
C TYR A 272 9.11 9.55 -2.53
N ILE A 273 9.30 8.47 -3.29
CA ILE A 273 8.62 7.19 -3.06
C ILE A 273 8.95 6.63 -1.67
N VAL A 274 10.23 6.59 -1.29
CA VAL A 274 10.62 6.10 0.03
C VAL A 274 10.02 6.97 1.15
N MET A 275 10.03 8.30 1.00
CA MET A 275 9.43 9.23 1.96
C MET A 275 7.92 8.99 2.13
N THR A 276 7.18 8.96 1.03
CA THR A 276 5.71 8.97 1.06
C THR A 276 5.11 7.59 1.23
N GLN A 277 5.56 6.62 0.43
CA GLN A 277 4.98 5.28 0.39
C GLN A 277 5.35 4.46 1.62
N THR A 278 6.45 4.78 2.31
CA THR A 278 6.70 4.20 3.64
C THR A 278 5.56 4.54 4.61
N LEU A 279 5.10 5.79 4.64
CA LEU A 279 4.02 6.20 5.56
C LEU A 279 2.67 5.58 5.17
N VAL A 280 2.36 5.53 3.88
CA VAL A 280 1.17 4.83 3.35
C VAL A 280 1.20 3.36 3.74
N GLY A 281 2.34 2.69 3.49
CA GLY A 281 2.53 1.29 3.81
C GLY A 281 2.50 1.01 5.31
N MET A 282 3.01 1.92 6.15
CA MET A 282 2.86 1.82 7.61
C MET A 282 1.39 1.87 8.02
N GLY A 283 0.60 2.77 7.42
CA GLY A 283 -0.86 2.81 7.63
C GLY A 283 -1.51 1.47 7.29
N LYS A 284 -1.26 0.95 6.08
CA LYS A 284 -1.76 -0.37 5.64
C LYS A 284 -1.32 -1.49 6.59
N ALA A 285 -0.03 -1.56 6.91
CA ALA A 285 0.55 -2.58 7.78
C ALA A 285 -0.11 -2.63 9.15
N THR A 286 -0.45 -1.45 9.69
CA THR A 286 -1.02 -1.32 11.04
C THR A 286 -2.30 -2.13 11.17
N PHE A 287 -3.21 -2.05 10.20
CA PHE A 287 -4.46 -2.84 10.21
C PHE A 287 -4.16 -4.33 10.45
N THR A 288 -3.28 -4.93 9.65
CA THR A 288 -2.97 -6.36 9.81
C THR A 288 -2.23 -6.65 11.11
N VAL A 289 -1.29 -5.80 11.52
CA VAL A 289 -0.53 -5.99 12.77
C VAL A 289 -1.43 -5.95 14.01
N VAL A 290 -2.53 -5.18 13.97
CA VAL A 290 -3.45 -5.05 15.12
C VAL A 290 -4.67 -5.97 15.04
N THR A 291 -5.10 -6.40 13.86
CA THR A 291 -6.25 -7.30 13.69
C THR A 291 -5.85 -8.76 13.45
N GLY A 292 -4.65 -9.00 12.91
CA GLY A 292 -4.23 -10.29 12.40
C GLY A 292 -4.85 -10.66 11.05
N ASN A 293 -5.75 -9.82 10.52
CA ASN A 293 -6.51 -10.11 9.31
C ASN A 293 -6.30 -9.02 8.25
N PRO A 294 -5.76 -9.37 7.07
CA PRO A 294 -5.45 -8.41 6.04
C PRO A 294 -6.70 -7.87 5.35
N PHE A 295 -7.82 -8.59 5.37
CA PHE A 295 -9.02 -8.14 4.67
C PHE A 295 -9.64 -6.89 5.31
N VAL A 296 -9.33 -6.58 6.58
CA VAL A 296 -9.75 -5.32 7.21
C VAL A 296 -9.15 -4.13 6.46
N HIS A 297 -7.86 -4.16 6.12
CA HIS A 297 -7.25 -3.09 5.32
C HIS A 297 -7.79 -3.10 3.89
N PHE A 298 -7.93 -4.30 3.29
CA PHE A 298 -8.36 -4.44 1.90
C PHE A 298 -9.75 -3.86 1.69
N ILE A 299 -10.70 -4.22 2.55
CA ILE A 299 -12.06 -3.66 2.49
C ILE A 299 -12.00 -2.15 2.66
N THR A 300 -11.38 -1.69 3.76
CA THR A 300 -11.34 -0.26 4.12
C THR A 300 -10.72 0.61 3.02
N LEU A 301 -9.59 0.19 2.44
CA LEU A 301 -8.78 1.03 1.56
C LEU A 301 -8.94 0.73 0.06
N HIS A 302 -9.48 -0.44 -0.31
CA HIS A 302 -9.58 -0.84 -1.72
C HIS A 302 -11.00 -1.14 -2.18
N VAL A 303 -11.97 -1.32 -1.27
CA VAL A 303 -13.37 -1.60 -1.63
C VAL A 303 -14.27 -0.40 -1.33
N ILE A 304 -14.14 0.18 -0.13
CA ILE A 304 -15.04 1.26 0.32
C ILE A 304 -14.37 2.64 0.34
N SER A 305 -13.08 2.73 0.03
CA SER A 305 -12.33 3.99 0.06
C SER A 305 -12.92 5.05 -0.86
N ALA A 306 -12.80 6.32 -0.46
CA ALA A 306 -13.17 7.47 -1.28
C ALA A 306 -12.36 7.58 -2.57
N ARG A 307 -11.24 6.87 -2.68
CA ARG A 307 -10.45 6.79 -3.90
C ARG A 307 -11.13 6.03 -5.03
N VAL A 308 -12.07 5.13 -4.71
CA VAL A 308 -12.81 4.36 -5.72
C VAL A 308 -13.61 5.30 -6.64
N PRO A 309 -14.39 6.28 -6.13
CA PRO A 309 -14.99 7.32 -6.96
C PRO A 309 -14.02 8.12 -7.84
N PHE A 310 -12.80 8.41 -7.39
CA PHE A 310 -11.83 9.17 -8.20
C PHE A 310 -11.35 8.37 -9.41
N ASP A 311 -10.94 7.12 -9.20
CA ASP A 311 -10.49 6.25 -10.31
C ASP A 311 -11.64 5.85 -11.25
N THR A 312 -12.90 5.96 -10.79
CA THR A 312 -14.09 5.57 -11.56
C THR A 312 -14.21 6.33 -12.88
N ARG A 313 -13.89 7.63 -12.90
CA ARG A 313 -13.98 8.44 -14.13
C ARG A 313 -13.03 7.94 -15.22
N MET A 314 -11.81 7.58 -14.84
CA MET A 314 -10.83 7.01 -15.77
C MET A 314 -11.35 5.68 -16.34
N TYR A 315 -11.86 4.77 -15.50
CA TYR A 315 -12.38 3.50 -15.98
C TYR A 315 -13.62 3.66 -16.87
N ILE A 316 -14.50 4.62 -16.57
CA ILE A 316 -15.63 4.96 -17.45
C ILE A 316 -15.13 5.35 -18.85
N GLU A 317 -14.09 6.17 -18.94
CA GLU A 317 -13.52 6.62 -20.20
C GLU A 317 -12.87 5.46 -20.98
N ILE A 318 -11.95 4.73 -20.35
CA ILE A 318 -11.20 3.62 -20.99
C ILE A 318 -12.16 2.53 -21.49
N PHE A 319 -13.17 2.19 -20.69
CA PHE A 319 -14.14 1.14 -21.03
C PHE A 319 -15.35 1.64 -21.81
N ARG A 320 -15.44 2.95 -22.06
CA ARG A 320 -16.55 3.60 -22.80
C ARG A 320 -17.92 3.26 -22.20
N LEU A 321 -18.01 3.32 -20.87
CA LEU A 321 -19.24 3.02 -20.12
C LEU A 321 -20.29 4.11 -20.35
N LYS A 322 -21.57 3.70 -20.43
CA LYS A 322 -22.72 4.56 -20.75
C LYS A 322 -23.62 4.77 -19.53
#